data_AF-A0ABD2RZW6-F1
#
_entry.id   AF-A0ABD2RZW6-F1
#
_cell.length_a   1.000
_cell.length_b   1.000
_cell.length_c   1.000
_cell.angle_alpha   90.00
_cell.angle_beta   90.00
_cell.angle_gamma   90.00
#
_symmetry.space_group_name_H-M   'P 1'
#
loop_
_entity.id
_entity.type
_entity.pdbx_description
1 polymer ?
#
loop_
_entity_poly.entity_id
_entity_poly.type
_entity_poly.pdbx_seq_one_letter_code
_entity_poly.pdbx_strand_id
1 'polypeptide(L)'
;LKKSKDFFVKLNMWKSPSSSSSSSSYPLNISFFIIHLFLLLLIINQHVVVVVVSSQPLYTNSRWIVNSKGQRVKLTCVNWVSHMDVMLAEGLNHQPIDAISKSILNMGFNCVRLTWPLYLFTNDSLGSITVRQSFKNLGLFSSILGLQANNPSIVDLSVLDAYKVLNLGFGHEKNYFGSIIYE
;
A
#
# COMPACT_ATOMS: atom_id res chain seq x y z
N LEU A 1 -77.94 -2.05 -17.38
CA LEU A 1 -77.55 -3.46 -17.12
C LEU A 1 -77.03 -4.19 -18.38
N LYS A 2 -76.07 -3.62 -19.13
CA LYS A 2 -75.47 -4.29 -20.32
C LYS A 2 -74.03 -3.86 -20.62
N LYS A 3 -73.27 -3.44 -19.60
CA LYS A 3 -71.83 -3.11 -19.72
C LYS A 3 -70.93 -3.80 -18.69
N SER A 4 -71.52 -4.59 -17.78
CA SER A 4 -70.83 -5.31 -16.70
C SER A 4 -70.69 -6.82 -16.96
N LYS A 5 -71.30 -7.36 -18.03
CA LYS A 5 -71.23 -8.79 -18.35
C LYS A 5 -70.12 -9.14 -19.36
N ASP A 6 -69.65 -8.16 -20.16
CA ASP A 6 -68.58 -8.39 -21.14
C ASP A 6 -67.17 -8.38 -20.53
N PHE A 7 -67.00 -7.82 -19.32
CA PHE A 7 -65.71 -7.85 -18.62
C PHE A 7 -65.43 -9.23 -18.00
N PHE A 8 -66.48 -9.95 -17.59
CA PHE A 8 -66.35 -11.24 -16.91
C PHE A 8 -66.18 -12.42 -17.87
N VAL A 9 -66.64 -12.31 -19.13
CA VAL A 9 -66.40 -13.34 -20.16
C VAL A 9 -64.96 -13.30 -20.68
N LYS A 10 -64.29 -12.14 -20.60
CA LYS A 10 -62.91 -11.96 -21.10
C LYS A 10 -61.82 -12.43 -20.12
N LEU A 11 -62.17 -12.71 -18.87
CA LEU A 11 -61.23 -13.15 -17.82
C LEU A 11 -61.01 -14.67 -17.77
N ASN A 12 -61.83 -15.48 -18.45
CA ASN A 12 -61.76 -16.95 -18.40
C ASN A 12 -61.19 -17.61 -19.68
N MET A 13 -60.61 -16.84 -20.60
CA MET A 13 -60.11 -17.36 -21.89
C MET A 13 -58.63 -17.13 -22.15
N TRP A 14 -57.81 -16.85 -21.13
CA TRP A 14 -56.36 -16.91 -21.30
C TRP A 14 -55.80 -18.22 -20.74
N LYS A 15 -55.82 -19.22 -21.62
CA LYS A 15 -55.16 -20.51 -21.45
C LYS A 15 -53.66 -20.28 -21.68
N SER A 16 -52.84 -20.47 -20.65
CA SER A 16 -51.38 -20.39 -20.74
C SER A 16 -50.88 -21.32 -21.86
N PRO A 17 -49.90 -20.91 -22.68
CA PRO A 17 -49.23 -21.83 -23.59
C PRO A 17 -48.55 -22.91 -22.74
N SER A 18 -48.81 -24.17 -23.03
CA SER A 18 -48.03 -25.29 -22.53
C SER A 18 -46.65 -25.25 -23.18
N SER A 19 -45.76 -24.39 -22.68
CA SER A 19 -44.33 -24.52 -22.95
C SER A 19 -43.82 -25.66 -22.08
N SER A 20 -43.55 -26.81 -22.71
CA SER A 20 -42.66 -27.82 -22.16
C SER A 20 -41.27 -27.20 -21.98
N SER A 21 -41.02 -26.57 -20.83
CA SER A 21 -39.68 -26.26 -20.39
C SER A 21 -39.06 -27.57 -19.91
N SER A 22 -38.33 -28.23 -20.80
CA SER A 22 -37.32 -29.20 -20.38
C SER A 22 -36.32 -28.46 -19.51
N SER A 23 -36.51 -28.52 -18.19
CA SER A 23 -35.51 -28.13 -17.21
C SER A 23 -34.34 -29.10 -17.35
N SER A 24 -33.38 -28.76 -18.20
CA SER A 24 -32.07 -29.40 -18.21
C SER A 24 -31.37 -29.01 -16.91
N SER A 25 -31.58 -29.81 -15.87
CA SER A 25 -30.80 -29.76 -14.64
C SER A 25 -29.38 -30.15 -14.98
N TYR A 26 -28.54 -29.18 -15.34
CA TYR A 26 -27.09 -29.41 -15.41
C TYR A 26 -26.67 -29.81 -13.98
N PRO A 27 -26.09 -30.99 -13.74
CA PRO A 27 -25.59 -31.31 -12.42
C PRO A 27 -24.50 -30.29 -12.10
N LEU A 28 -24.67 -29.54 -11.01
CA LEU A 28 -23.63 -28.67 -10.45
C LEU A 28 -22.42 -29.56 -10.17
N ASN A 29 -21.46 -29.56 -11.09
CA ASN A 29 -20.34 -30.48 -11.06
C ASN A 29 -19.40 -30.00 -9.96
N ILE A 30 -19.52 -30.61 -8.78
CA ILE A 30 -18.75 -30.27 -7.57
C ILE A 30 -17.25 -30.22 -7.90
N SER A 31 -16.78 -31.08 -8.80
CA SER A 31 -15.39 -31.08 -9.28
C SER A 31 -14.98 -29.74 -9.90
N PHE A 32 -15.85 -29.10 -10.68
CA PHE A 32 -15.59 -27.79 -11.30
C PHE A 32 -15.44 -26.68 -10.26
N PHE A 33 -16.30 -26.67 -9.22
CA PHE A 33 -16.21 -25.72 -8.11
C PHE A 33 -14.94 -25.93 -7.28
N ILE A 34 -14.55 -27.18 -7.04
CA ILE A 34 -13.31 -27.51 -6.33
C ILE A 34 -12.08 -27.06 -7.14
N ILE A 35 -12.08 -27.26 -8.47
CA ILE A 35 -10.98 -26.81 -9.34
C ILE A 35 -10.88 -25.28 -9.35
N HIS A 36 -11.98 -24.55 -9.44
CA HIS A 36 -11.97 -23.08 -9.38
C HIS A 36 -11.57 -22.54 -8.01
N LEU A 37 -12.01 -23.17 -6.92
CA LEU A 37 -11.57 -22.81 -5.57
C LEU A 37 -10.06 -23.07 -5.40
N PHE A 38 -9.55 -24.18 -5.94
CA PHE A 38 -8.13 -24.51 -5.91
C PHE A 38 -7.29 -23.54 -6.75
N LEU A 39 -7.75 -23.16 -7.94
CA LEU A 39 -7.14 -22.14 -8.78
C LEU A 39 -7.15 -20.76 -8.11
N LEU A 40 -8.25 -20.40 -7.42
CA LEU A 40 -8.34 -19.16 -6.64
C LEU A 40 -7.34 -19.17 -5.46
N LEU A 41 -7.23 -20.28 -4.73
CA LEU A 41 -6.23 -20.42 -3.68
C LEU A 41 -4.80 -20.34 -4.22
N LEU A 42 -4.51 -20.92 -5.38
CA LEU A 42 -3.19 -20.82 -6.03
C LEU A 42 -2.83 -19.38 -6.39
N ILE A 43 -3.79 -18.58 -6.89
CA ILE A 43 -3.58 -17.16 -7.22
C ILE A 43 -3.32 -16.33 -5.94
N ILE A 44 -4.03 -16.61 -4.84
CA ILE A 44 -3.83 -15.91 -3.54
C ILE A 44 -2.43 -16.20 -2.97
N ASN A 45 -1.88 -17.40 -3.16
CA ASN A 45 -0.57 -17.77 -2.64
C ASN A 45 0.63 -17.17 -3.41
N GLN A 46 0.43 -16.63 -4.62
CA GLN A 46 1.52 -16.04 -5.43
C GLN A 46 1.92 -14.61 -5.01
N HIS A 47 1.18 -13.97 -4.11
CA HIS A 47 1.43 -12.57 -3.73
C HIS A 47 2.22 -12.37 -2.42
N VAL A 48 2.70 -13.43 -1.78
CA VAL A 48 3.50 -13.29 -0.55
C VAL A 48 4.98 -13.12 -0.91
N VAL A 49 5.38 -11.88 -1.20
CA VAL A 49 6.80 -11.52 -1.30
C VAL A 49 7.35 -11.37 0.12
N VAL A 50 8.08 -12.38 0.60
CA VAL A 50 8.83 -12.27 1.86
C VAL A 50 10.12 -11.50 1.60
N VAL A 51 10.19 -10.28 2.13
CA VAL A 51 11.35 -9.41 1.99
C VAL A 51 12.27 -9.65 3.18
N VAL A 52 13.41 -10.30 2.94
CA VAL A 52 14.45 -10.46 3.95
C VAL A 52 15.34 -9.23 3.92
N VAL A 53 15.09 -8.28 4.83
CA VAL A 53 15.98 -7.14 5.06
C VAL A 53 17.15 -7.66 5.91
N SER A 54 18.37 -7.62 5.36
CA SER A 54 19.59 -7.95 6.10
C SER A 54 20.31 -6.66 6.47
N SER A 55 20.19 -6.23 7.71
CA SER A 55 21.05 -5.17 8.24
C SER A 55 22.32 -5.78 8.81
N GLN A 56 23.47 -5.33 8.32
CA GLN A 56 24.73 -5.65 8.96
C GLN A 56 24.93 -4.67 10.13
N PRO A 57 25.18 -5.16 11.36
CA PRO A 57 25.35 -4.27 12.50
C PRO A 57 26.60 -3.41 12.31
N LEU A 58 26.42 -2.10 12.46
CA LEU A 58 27.50 -1.15 12.66
C LEU A 58 27.71 -0.96 14.16
N TYR A 59 28.96 -0.78 14.59
CA TYR A 59 29.28 -0.47 15.98
C TYR A 59 30.47 0.48 16.06
N THR A 60 30.70 1.04 17.24
CA THR A 60 31.83 1.93 17.49
C THR A 60 33.03 1.15 18.01
N ASN A 61 34.20 1.45 17.46
CA ASN A 61 35.49 1.02 17.97
C ASN A 61 36.34 2.26 18.23
N SER A 62 36.48 2.65 19.51
CA SER A 62 37.03 3.94 19.90
C SER A 62 36.31 5.09 19.15
N ARG A 63 37.03 5.88 18.35
CA ARG A 63 36.49 6.99 17.54
C ARG A 63 35.92 6.61 16.18
N TRP A 64 35.96 5.33 15.78
CA TRP A 64 35.57 4.89 14.44
C TRP A 64 34.26 4.11 14.45
N ILE A 65 33.46 4.31 13.40
CA ILE A 65 32.35 3.41 13.07
C ILE A 65 32.92 2.27 12.23
N VAL A 66 32.62 1.04 12.61
CA VAL A 66 33.10 -0.18 11.93
C VAL A 66 31.94 -1.12 11.62
N ASN A 67 32.11 -1.96 10.60
CA ASN A 67 31.17 -3.04 10.28
C ASN A 67 31.46 -4.30 11.10
N SER A 68 30.65 -5.34 10.92
CA SER A 68 30.80 -6.65 11.58
C SER A 68 32.15 -7.35 11.33
N LYS A 69 32.92 -6.94 10.31
CA LYS A 69 34.27 -7.43 10.01
C LYS A 69 35.38 -6.56 10.62
N GLY A 70 35.03 -5.55 11.42
CA GLY A 70 35.98 -4.59 12.00
C GLY A 70 36.51 -3.54 11.00
N GLN A 71 35.95 -3.47 9.79
CA GLN A 71 36.39 -2.52 8.77
C GLN A 71 35.76 -1.16 9.03
N ARG A 72 36.56 -0.09 8.96
CA ARG A 72 36.08 1.28 9.14
C ARG A 72 35.08 1.66 8.04
N VAL A 73 33.94 2.20 8.45
CA VAL A 73 32.91 2.75 7.59
C VAL A 73 32.88 4.26 7.76
N LYS A 74 32.90 5.00 6.64
CA LYS A 74 32.69 6.45 6.63
C LYS A 74 31.28 6.72 6.12
N LEU A 75 30.44 7.27 6.98
CA LEU A 75 29.08 7.67 6.65
C LEU A 75 29.11 8.98 5.86
N THR A 76 28.51 8.96 4.67
CA THR A 76 28.29 10.12 3.81
C THR A 76 26.79 10.18 3.63
N CYS A 77 26.12 10.98 4.46
CA CYS A 77 24.65 10.97 4.55
C CYS A 77 24.04 12.18 3.87
N VAL A 78 22.85 11.98 3.30
CA VAL A 78 21.91 13.08 2.99
C VAL A 78 20.93 13.27 4.14
N ASN A 79 20.43 14.49 4.31
CA ASN A 79 19.29 14.76 5.18
C ASN A 79 18.02 14.72 4.34
N TRP A 80 17.10 13.81 4.64
CA TRP A 80 15.78 13.78 4.01
C TRP A 80 14.73 14.21 5.04
N VAL A 81 14.07 15.32 4.75
CA VAL A 81 13.12 15.98 5.63
C VAL A 81 11.80 15.20 5.67
N SER A 82 11.35 14.86 6.89
CA SER A 82 10.08 14.20 7.21
C SER A 82 9.37 14.78 8.45
N HIS A 83 9.92 15.83 9.07
CA HIS A 83 9.37 16.46 10.28
C HIS A 83 8.33 17.57 10.00
N MET A 84 8.00 17.81 8.73
CA MET A 84 7.05 18.85 8.32
C MET A 84 5.61 18.49 8.72
N ASP A 85 4.66 19.40 8.48
CA ASP A 85 3.25 19.28 8.93
C ASP A 85 2.57 17.98 8.46
N VAL A 86 2.93 17.48 7.27
CA VAL A 86 2.42 16.20 6.74
C VAL A 86 3.01 14.97 7.44
N MET A 87 4.10 15.14 8.18
CA MET A 87 4.84 14.10 8.92
C MET A 87 5.26 12.91 8.06
N LEU A 88 5.48 13.18 6.77
CA LEU A 88 5.89 12.24 5.75
C LEU A 88 7.10 12.84 5.02
N ALA A 89 7.98 11.99 4.49
CA ALA A 89 9.16 12.48 3.78
C ALA A 89 8.79 13.32 2.55
N GLU A 90 9.52 14.41 2.34
CA GLU A 90 9.27 15.36 1.25
C GLU A 90 9.56 14.74 -0.13
N GLY A 91 8.89 15.27 -1.16
CA GLY A 91 9.13 14.88 -2.56
C GLY A 91 8.45 13.58 -3.02
N LEU A 92 7.74 12.86 -2.15
CA LEU A 92 6.99 11.64 -2.51
C LEU A 92 5.80 11.89 -3.44
N ASN A 93 5.33 13.13 -3.52
CA ASN A 93 4.36 13.55 -4.53
C ASN A 93 5.01 13.73 -5.93
N HIS A 94 6.34 13.78 -6.02
CA HIS A 94 7.07 14.01 -7.28
C HIS A 94 7.78 12.76 -7.81
N GLN A 95 8.25 11.86 -6.93
CA GLN A 95 9.01 10.67 -7.32
C GLN A 95 8.67 9.46 -6.44
N PRO A 96 8.71 8.23 -6.98
CA PRO A 96 8.61 7.01 -6.18
C PRO A 96 9.74 6.92 -5.14
N ILE A 97 9.47 6.32 -3.96
CA ILE A 97 10.46 6.10 -2.90
C ILE A 97 11.74 5.47 -3.49
N ASP A 98 11.58 4.39 -4.27
CA ASP A 98 12.69 3.65 -4.89
C ASP A 98 13.54 4.53 -5.82
N ALA A 99 12.92 5.47 -6.54
CA ALA A 99 13.63 6.36 -7.45
C ALA A 99 14.47 7.39 -6.69
N ILE A 100 13.92 7.98 -5.62
CA ILE A 100 14.66 8.92 -4.75
C ILE A 100 15.82 8.19 -4.07
N SER A 101 15.52 7.04 -3.48
CA SER A 101 16.45 6.09 -2.90
C SER A 101 17.64 5.81 -3.85
N LYS A 102 17.35 5.34 -5.06
CA LYS A 102 18.38 5.04 -6.06
C LYS A 102 19.18 6.27 -6.48
N SER A 103 18.55 7.44 -6.56
CA SER A 103 19.24 8.70 -6.85
C SER A 103 20.27 9.05 -5.76
N ILE A 104 19.91 8.90 -4.48
CA ILE A 104 20.81 9.12 -3.34
C ILE A 104 22.04 8.20 -3.44
N LEU A 105 21.83 6.92 -3.76
CA LEU A 105 22.92 5.97 -3.98
C LEU A 105 23.81 6.35 -5.16
N ASN A 106 23.22 6.75 -6.29
CA ASN A 106 23.95 7.15 -7.49
C ASN A 106 24.79 8.42 -7.28
N MET A 107 24.40 9.28 -6.34
CA MET A 107 25.19 10.44 -5.92
C MET A 107 26.36 10.09 -4.99
N GLY A 108 26.48 8.82 -4.56
CA GLY A 108 27.58 8.33 -3.71
C GLY A 108 27.31 8.41 -2.21
N PHE A 109 26.09 8.72 -1.79
CA PHE A 109 25.71 8.68 -0.38
C PHE A 109 25.40 7.23 0.05
N ASN A 110 25.78 6.89 1.27
CA ASN A 110 25.58 5.54 1.83
C ASN A 110 24.70 5.52 3.08
N CYS A 111 24.07 6.66 3.42
CA CYS A 111 23.12 6.78 4.53
C CYS A 111 22.15 7.94 4.28
N VAL A 112 21.00 7.86 4.96
CA VAL A 112 19.98 8.90 4.97
C VAL A 112 19.67 9.23 6.42
N ARG A 113 19.74 10.51 6.79
CA ARG A 113 19.23 11.04 8.05
C ARG A 113 17.80 11.49 7.81
N LEU A 114 16.83 10.73 8.30
CA LEU A 114 15.43 11.12 8.30
C LEU A 114 15.13 11.95 9.54
N THR A 115 14.59 13.15 9.36
CA THR A 115 14.25 14.02 10.49
C THR A 115 12.99 13.56 11.21
N TRP A 116 13.03 13.48 12.54
CA TRP A 116 11.95 12.91 13.35
C TRP A 116 10.70 13.79 13.46
N PRO A 117 9.51 13.36 12.99
CA PRO A 117 8.25 14.05 13.25
C PRO A 117 7.74 13.73 14.67
N LEU A 118 8.14 14.52 15.67
CA LEU A 118 7.80 14.27 17.08
C LEU A 118 6.29 14.01 17.31
N TYR A 119 5.45 14.87 16.74
CA TYR A 119 3.99 14.80 16.90
C TYR A 119 3.37 13.54 16.31
N LEU A 120 4.02 12.88 15.35
CA LEU A 120 3.53 11.61 14.80
C LEU A 120 3.50 10.51 15.87
N PHE A 121 4.44 10.57 16.81
CA PHE A 121 4.63 9.54 17.84
C PHE A 121 4.08 9.94 19.21
N THR A 122 3.80 11.22 19.44
CA THR A 122 3.25 11.70 20.71
C THR A 122 1.76 12.02 20.63
N ASN A 123 1.16 12.07 19.44
CA ASN A 123 -0.26 12.36 19.25
C ASN A 123 -0.92 11.27 18.40
N ASP A 124 -1.62 10.36 19.08
CA ASP A 124 -2.31 9.22 18.46
C ASP A 124 -3.34 9.64 17.41
N SER A 125 -3.95 10.82 17.57
CA SER A 125 -4.90 11.34 16.59
C SER A 125 -4.23 11.73 15.26
N LEU A 126 -2.96 12.12 15.27
CA LEU A 126 -2.23 12.48 14.05
C LEU A 126 -1.64 11.25 13.36
N GLY A 127 -1.18 10.26 14.13
CA GLY A 127 -0.67 9.01 13.57
C GLY A 127 -1.75 8.13 12.93
N SER A 128 -3.00 8.24 13.38
CA SER A 128 -4.12 7.39 12.95
C SER A 128 -4.89 7.88 11.71
N ILE A 129 -4.83 9.18 11.38
CA ILE A 129 -5.43 9.68 10.14
C ILE A 129 -4.64 9.18 8.93
N THR A 130 -5.30 9.08 7.78
CA THR A 130 -4.62 8.67 6.54
C THR A 130 -3.75 9.79 5.98
N VAL A 131 -2.74 9.43 5.19
CA VAL A 131 -1.91 10.41 4.46
C VAL A 131 -2.80 11.31 3.59
N ARG A 132 -3.76 10.74 2.86
CA ARG A 132 -4.73 11.52 2.09
C ARG A 132 -5.49 12.52 2.96
N GLN A 133 -5.95 12.11 4.14
CA GLN A 133 -6.69 13.01 5.03
C GLN A 133 -5.80 14.12 5.59
N SER A 134 -4.56 13.80 5.97
CA SER A 134 -3.56 14.79 6.40
C SER A 134 -3.33 15.85 5.33
N PHE A 135 -3.10 15.43 4.07
CA PHE A 135 -2.92 16.35 2.95
C PHE A 135 -4.17 17.20 2.66
N LYS A 136 -5.38 16.62 2.77
CA LYS A 136 -6.64 17.39 2.64
C LYS A 136 -6.78 18.44 3.74
N ASN A 137 -6.49 18.09 4.99
CA ASN A 137 -6.57 19.00 6.14
C ASN A 137 -5.63 20.21 5.98
N LEU A 138 -4.49 20.00 5.31
CA LEU A 138 -3.49 21.04 5.01
C LEU A 138 -3.74 21.75 3.67
N GLY A 139 -4.82 21.43 2.94
CA GLY A 139 -5.14 22.04 1.65
C GLY A 139 -4.24 21.61 0.47
N LEU A 140 -3.46 20.53 0.63
CA LEU A 140 -2.47 20.04 -0.34
C LEU A 140 -3.08 19.11 -1.41
N PHE A 141 -4.17 19.53 -2.04
CA PHE A 141 -4.95 18.67 -2.95
C PHE A 141 -4.15 18.20 -4.18
N SER A 142 -3.35 19.07 -4.79
CA SER A 142 -2.52 18.71 -5.95
C SER A 142 -1.45 17.66 -5.60
N SER A 143 -0.90 17.74 -4.39
CA SER A 143 0.11 16.79 -3.92
C SER A 143 -0.47 15.40 -3.68
N ILE A 144 -1.77 15.28 -3.39
CA ILE A 144 -2.45 13.97 -3.31
C ILE A 144 -2.40 13.26 -4.66
N LEU A 145 -2.67 13.97 -5.77
CA LEU A 145 -2.61 13.37 -7.11
C LEU A 145 -1.19 12.91 -7.46
N GLY A 146 -0.19 13.72 -7.14
CA GLY A 146 1.21 13.35 -7.30
C GLY A 146 1.60 12.13 -6.47
N LEU A 147 1.12 12.06 -5.22
CA LEU A 147 1.36 10.92 -4.34
C LEU A 147 0.69 9.65 -4.86
N GLN A 148 -0.54 9.74 -5.38
CA GLN A 148 -1.23 8.60 -5.99
C GLN A 148 -0.51 8.11 -7.25
N ALA A 149 0.03 9.01 -8.07
CA ALA A 149 0.74 8.66 -9.29
C ALA A 149 2.09 7.99 -8.99
N ASN A 150 2.82 8.47 -7.99
CA ASN A 150 4.19 8.05 -7.73
C ASN A 150 4.32 6.98 -6.64
N ASN A 151 3.44 7.00 -5.64
CA ASN A 151 3.47 6.11 -4.47
C ASN A 151 2.03 5.69 -4.08
N PRO A 152 1.31 4.93 -4.94
CA PRO A 152 -0.09 4.57 -4.70
C PRO A 152 -0.30 3.70 -3.45
N SER A 153 0.73 2.97 -3.01
CA SER A 153 0.65 2.08 -1.85
C SER A 153 0.63 2.81 -0.49
N ILE A 154 1.00 4.10 -0.43
CA ILE A 154 1.12 4.83 0.85
C ILE A 154 0.02 5.86 1.08
N VAL A 155 -0.66 6.31 0.02
CA VAL A 155 -1.61 7.44 0.08
C VAL A 155 -2.81 7.20 1.01
N ASP A 156 -3.25 5.94 1.11
CA ASP A 156 -4.42 5.57 1.93
C ASP A 156 -4.02 4.84 3.22
N LEU A 157 -2.72 4.74 3.52
CA LEU A 157 -2.24 4.28 4.83
C LEU A 157 -2.41 5.37 5.89
N SER A 158 -2.41 4.96 7.16
CA SER A 158 -2.22 5.88 8.28
C SER A 158 -0.87 6.62 8.12
N VAL A 159 -0.76 7.86 8.59
CA VAL A 159 0.51 8.60 8.51
C VAL A 159 1.62 7.83 9.21
N LEU A 160 1.31 7.16 10.33
CA LEU A 160 2.26 6.33 11.07
C LEU A 160 2.74 5.12 10.24
N ASP A 161 1.83 4.41 9.57
CA ASP A 161 2.21 3.24 8.76
C ASP A 161 2.92 3.65 7.47
N ALA A 162 2.54 4.78 6.87
CA ALA A 162 3.28 5.36 5.75
C ALA A 162 4.72 5.74 6.14
N TYR A 163 4.92 6.30 7.34
CA TYR A 163 6.25 6.58 7.88
C TYR A 163 7.07 5.28 8.10
N LYS A 164 6.44 4.20 8.60
CA LYS A 164 7.11 2.90 8.71
C LYS A 164 7.48 2.33 7.34
N VAL A 165 6.60 2.44 6.34
CA VAL A 165 6.87 1.99 4.97
C VAL A 165 8.05 2.74 4.38
N LEU A 166 8.19 4.05 4.63
CA LEU A 166 9.38 4.80 4.21
C LEU A 166 10.64 4.19 4.81
N ASN A 167 10.65 3.92 6.11
CA ASN A 167 11.80 3.31 6.78
C ASN A 167 12.14 1.91 6.25
N LEU A 168 11.11 1.12 5.90
CA LEU A 168 11.27 -0.24 5.36
C LEU A 168 11.60 -0.27 3.86
N GLY A 169 11.14 0.72 3.09
CA GLY A 169 11.36 0.83 1.64
C GLY A 169 12.84 1.01 1.30
N PHE A 170 13.61 1.70 2.16
CA PHE A 170 15.06 1.69 2.06
C PHE A 170 15.66 0.30 2.32
N GLY A 171 15.03 -0.59 3.08
CA GLY A 171 15.56 -1.93 3.33
C GLY A 171 15.57 -2.86 2.11
N HIS A 172 14.89 -2.50 1.01
CA HIS A 172 14.66 -3.37 -0.14
C HIS A 172 15.83 -3.48 -1.11
N GLU A 173 16.62 -2.42 -1.29
CA GLU A 173 17.80 -2.49 -2.16
C GLU A 173 18.97 -3.05 -1.33
N LYS A 174 19.55 -4.17 -1.77
CA LYS A 174 20.59 -4.95 -1.06
C LYS A 174 21.88 -4.18 -0.68
N ASN A 175 21.92 -2.88 -0.96
CA ASN A 175 23.02 -1.97 -0.70
C ASN A 175 22.68 -0.87 0.33
N TYR A 176 21.45 -0.84 0.87
CA TYR A 176 21.14 0.05 1.99
C TYR A 176 21.79 -0.47 3.27
N PHE A 177 23.03 -0.03 3.48
CA PHE A 177 23.58 0.18 4.82
C PHE A 177 22.85 1.36 5.49
N GLY A 178 21.52 1.28 5.55
CA GLY A 178 20.65 2.33 6.04
C GLY A 178 20.63 2.33 7.56
N SER A 179 21.69 2.82 8.20
CA SER A 179 21.48 3.49 9.49
C SER A 179 20.63 4.73 9.19
N ILE A 180 19.31 4.58 9.30
CA ILE A 180 18.45 5.73 9.57
C ILE A 180 18.86 6.20 10.95
N ILE A 181 19.63 7.28 10.99
CA ILE A 181 20.01 7.91 12.25
C ILE A 181 18.81 8.76 12.66
N TYR A 182 18.06 8.28 13.64
CA TYR A 182 17.08 9.07 14.37
C TYR A 182 17.82 9.90 15.41
N GLU A 183 17.47 11.17 15.50
CA GLU A 183 17.86 12.08 16.58
C GLU A 183 16.58 12.73 17.13
#